data_AF-A0A431KC29-F1
#
_entry.id   AF-A0A431KC29-F1
#
_cell.length_a   1.000
_cell.length_b   1.000
_cell.length_c   1.000
_cell.angle_alpha   90.00
_cell.angle_beta   90.00
_cell.angle_gamma   90.00
#
_symmetry.space_group_name_H-M   'P 1'
#
loop_
_entity.id
_entity.type
_entity.pdbx_description
1 polymer ?
#
loop_
_entity_poly.entity_id
_entity_poly.type
_entity_poly.pdbx_seq_one_letter_code
_entity_poly.pdbx_strand_id
1 'polypeptide(L)'
;MKHRNRLSRAQRRWLYAATGGLLLSGLLWLSVHQLAWPAISRASMEGLPSPWEPWLMKVHGAAMMVMLFMTGRISATHVMKGWRLHWRVRDGVALLAGLALLALSGYSLYYLIPDTWRDVNGWVHAGIGTAWVALLLFHRRKTPGRH
;
A
#
# COMPACT_ATOMS: atom_id res chain seq x y z
N MET A 1 -26.35 -15.74 -17.09
CA MET A 1 -25.28 -16.04 -16.10
C MET A 1 -24.56 -14.74 -15.71
N LYS A 2 -24.71 -14.24 -14.46
CA LYS A 2 -23.99 -13.03 -14.00
C LYS A 2 -22.47 -13.31 -14.05
N HIS A 3 -21.76 -12.85 -15.09
CA HIS A 3 -20.31 -13.01 -15.19
C HIS A 3 -19.63 -12.31 -14.02
N ARG A 4 -19.27 -13.07 -12.98
CA ARG A 4 -18.61 -12.56 -11.78
C ARG A 4 -17.31 -11.85 -12.18
N ASN A 5 -17.20 -10.56 -11.89
CA ASN A 5 -15.96 -9.81 -12.02
C ASN A 5 -15.04 -10.19 -10.85
N ARG A 6 -14.13 -11.15 -11.07
CA ARG A 6 -13.25 -11.70 -10.03
C ARG A 6 -11.83 -11.80 -10.57
N LEU A 7 -10.87 -11.51 -9.70
CA LEU A 7 -9.46 -11.79 -9.95
C LEU A 7 -9.20 -13.30 -10.05
N SER A 8 -8.22 -13.67 -10.88
CA SER A 8 -7.70 -15.04 -10.86
C SER A 8 -7.05 -15.33 -9.50
N ARG A 9 -6.94 -16.62 -9.15
CA ARG A 9 -6.33 -17.04 -7.87
C ARG A 9 -4.89 -16.52 -7.74
N ALA A 10 -4.11 -16.57 -8.82
CA ALA A 10 -2.75 -16.08 -8.85
C ALA A 10 -2.68 -14.56 -8.67
N GLN A 11 -3.48 -13.79 -9.42
CA GLN A 11 -3.51 -12.33 -9.29
C GLN A 11 -3.88 -11.89 -7.88
N ARG A 12 -4.86 -12.57 -7.26
CA ARG A 12 -5.28 -12.28 -5.89
C ARG A 12 -4.17 -12.57 -4.87
N ARG A 13 -3.45 -13.70 -5.03
CA ARG A 13 -2.33 -14.04 -4.15
C ARG A 13 -1.22 -13.00 -4.22
N TRP A 14 -0.80 -12.62 -5.43
CA TRP A 14 0.24 -11.61 -5.63
C TRP A 14 -0.17 -10.22 -5.13
N LEU A 15 -1.42 -9.81 -5.36
CA LEU A 15 -1.95 -8.56 -4.81
C LEU A 15 -1.86 -8.54 -3.28
N TYR A 16 -2.30 -9.61 -2.61
CA TYR A 16 -2.28 -9.68 -1.15
C TYR A 16 -0.86 -9.82 -0.58
N ALA A 17 0.02 -10.56 -1.26
CA ALA A 17 1.42 -10.64 -0.87
C ALA A 17 2.10 -9.26 -0.95
N ALA A 18 1.90 -8.52 -2.04
CA ALA A 18 2.43 -7.17 -2.19
C ALA A 18 1.82 -6.20 -1.16
N THR A 19 0.51 -6.27 -0.94
CA THR A 19 -0.19 -5.45 0.07
C THR A 19 0.35 -5.71 1.47
N GLY A 20 0.49 -6.99 1.85
CA GLY A 20 1.04 -7.38 3.14
C GLY A 20 2.50 -6.96 3.29
N GLY A 21 3.32 -7.17 2.24
CA GLY A 21 4.71 -6.73 2.21
C GLY A 21 4.85 -5.23 2.42
N LEU A 22 4.09 -4.42 1.68
CA LEU A 22 4.08 -2.96 1.82
C LEU A 22 3.63 -2.51 3.22
N LEU A 23 2.50 -3.03 3.71
CA LEU A 23 1.96 -2.62 5.00
C LEU A 23 2.90 -3.02 6.15
N LEU A 24 3.36 -4.27 6.18
CA LEU A 24 4.20 -4.77 7.26
C LEU A 24 5.58 -4.09 7.25
N SER A 25 6.23 -4.00 6.09
CA SER A 25 7.52 -3.31 6.00
C SER A 25 7.40 -1.82 6.35
N GLY A 26 6.33 -1.14 5.93
CA GLY A 26 6.09 0.26 6.25
C GLY A 26 5.82 0.50 7.73
N LEU A 27 4.95 -0.31 8.36
CA LEU A 27 4.68 -0.19 9.80
C LEU A 27 5.90 -0.52 10.66
N LEU A 28 6.63 -1.59 10.30
CA LEU A 28 7.88 -1.93 10.99
C LEU A 28 8.94 -0.85 10.81
N TRP A 29 9.03 -0.25 9.62
CA TRP A 29 9.94 0.86 9.37
C TRP A 29 9.57 2.07 10.23
N LEU A 30 8.29 2.43 10.30
CA LEU A 30 7.80 3.49 11.18
C LEU A 30 8.12 3.21 12.65
N SER A 31 7.97 1.96 13.08
CA SER A 31 8.32 1.55 14.44
C SER A 31 9.81 1.73 14.72
N VAL A 32 10.70 1.33 13.81
CA VAL A 32 12.15 1.43 14.06
C VAL A 32 12.74 2.79 13.70
N HIS A 33 12.03 3.64 12.97
CA HIS A 33 12.52 4.98 12.61
C HIS A 33 12.01 6.03 13.58
N GLN A 34 10.70 6.00 13.91
CA GLN A 34 10.04 7.09 14.65
C GLN A 34 9.61 6.73 16.09
N LEU A 35 9.45 5.44 16.43
CA LEU A 35 8.79 5.04 17.68
C LEU A 35 9.71 4.30 18.65
N ALA A 36 10.01 3.04 18.36
CA ALA A 36 10.62 2.10 19.28
C ALA A 36 12.14 2.27 19.35
N TRP A 37 12.84 2.37 18.22
CA TRP A 37 14.31 2.40 18.20
C TRP A 37 14.91 3.56 18.99
N PRO A 38 14.40 4.82 18.88
CA PRO A 38 14.93 5.92 19.68
C PRO A 38 14.81 5.71 21.20
N ALA A 39 13.85 4.89 21.64
CA ALA A 39 13.61 4.62 23.05
C ALA A 39 14.33 3.35 23.58
N ILE A 40 14.69 2.41 22.70
CA ILE A 40 15.27 1.11 23.09
C ILE A 40 16.72 0.92 22.63
N SER A 41 17.29 1.89 21.89
CA SER A 41 18.68 1.83 21.45
C SER A 41 19.62 1.77 22.65
N ARG A 42 20.68 0.97 22.54
CA ARG A 42 21.78 0.99 23.53
C ARG A 42 22.43 2.37 23.53
N ALA A 43 23.02 2.78 24.66
CA ALA A 43 23.75 4.05 24.75
C ALA A 43 24.83 4.23 23.65
N SER A 44 25.49 3.14 23.25
CA SER A 44 26.48 3.17 22.15
C SER A 44 25.88 3.37 20.75
N MET A 45 24.57 3.37 20.63
CA MET A 45 23.82 3.51 19.37
C MET A 45 22.81 4.67 19.44
N GLU A 46 22.90 5.51 20.47
CA GLU A 46 22.03 6.68 20.62
C GLU A 46 22.25 7.64 19.45
N GLY A 47 21.14 8.09 18.84
CA GLY A 47 21.17 8.95 17.65
C GLY A 47 21.54 8.25 16.33
N LEU A 48 21.87 6.96 16.34
CA LEU A 48 22.10 6.20 15.10
C LEU A 48 20.80 5.60 14.57
N PRO A 49 20.60 5.55 13.24
CA PRO A 49 19.46 4.85 12.63
C PRO A 49 19.44 3.36 12.98
N SER A 50 18.26 2.76 12.95
CA SER A 50 18.13 1.33 13.21
C SER A 50 18.80 0.51 12.10
N PRO A 51 19.57 -0.56 12.43
CA PRO A 51 20.19 -1.41 11.42
C PRO A 51 19.18 -2.14 10.52
N TRP A 52 17.90 -2.15 10.91
CA TRP A 52 16.82 -2.75 10.14
C TRP A 52 16.24 -1.84 9.07
N GLU A 53 16.44 -0.52 9.15
CA GLU A 53 15.85 0.43 8.20
C GLU A 53 16.20 0.10 6.74
N PRO A 54 17.46 -0.19 6.37
CA PRO A 54 17.80 -0.49 4.97
C PRO A 54 17.11 -1.76 4.46
N TRP A 55 16.95 -2.76 5.31
CA TRP A 55 16.30 -4.03 4.93
C TRP A 55 14.81 -3.87 4.74
N LEU A 56 14.15 -3.14 5.65
CA LEU A 56 12.73 -2.82 5.55
C LEU A 56 12.44 -2.02 4.27
N MET A 57 13.30 -1.05 3.94
CA MET A 57 13.16 -0.28 2.71
C MET A 57 13.39 -1.10 1.44
N LYS A 58 14.33 -2.05 1.44
CA LYS A 58 14.52 -2.99 0.31
C LYS A 58 13.28 -3.84 0.08
N VAL A 59 12.71 -4.41 1.16
CA VAL A 59 11.48 -5.21 1.08
C VAL A 59 10.31 -4.35 0.62
N HIS A 60 10.17 -3.14 1.14
CA HIS A 60 9.12 -2.20 0.75
C HIS A 60 9.21 -1.84 -0.73
N GLY A 61 10.40 -1.46 -1.20
CA GLY A 61 10.67 -1.16 -2.61
C GLY A 61 10.39 -2.33 -3.54
N ALA A 62 10.79 -3.54 -3.17
CA ALA A 62 10.48 -4.75 -3.94
C ALA A 62 8.96 -5.02 -4.00
N ALA A 63 8.25 -4.90 -2.87
CA ALA A 63 6.80 -5.06 -2.81
C ALA A 63 6.07 -3.98 -3.63
N MET A 64 6.60 -2.75 -3.67
CA MET A 64 6.09 -1.65 -4.49
C MET A 64 6.17 -1.98 -5.99
N MET A 65 7.28 -2.55 -6.46
CA MET A 65 7.42 -2.97 -7.86
C MET A 65 6.37 -4.01 -8.25
N VAL A 66 6.16 -5.01 -7.38
CA VAL A 66 5.11 -6.02 -7.58
C VAL A 66 3.73 -5.37 -7.59
N MET A 67 3.45 -4.43 -6.68
CA MET A 67 2.18 -3.72 -6.63
C MET A 67 1.91 -2.90 -7.89
N LEU A 68 2.91 -2.17 -8.41
CA LEU A 68 2.81 -1.40 -9.66
C LEU A 68 2.46 -2.32 -10.85
N PHE A 69 3.22 -3.39 -11.03
CA PHE A 69 2.95 -4.38 -12.09
C PHE A 69 1.55 -4.99 -11.95
N MET A 70 1.18 -5.40 -10.74
CA MET A 70 -0.12 -6.00 -10.46
C MET A 70 -1.27 -5.01 -10.70
N THR A 71 -1.09 -3.73 -10.36
CA THR A 71 -2.08 -2.69 -10.59
C THR A 71 -2.36 -2.52 -12.08
N GLY A 72 -1.31 -2.46 -12.92
CA GLY A 72 -1.47 -2.40 -14.37
C GLY A 72 -2.22 -3.62 -14.92
N ARG A 73 -1.81 -4.83 -14.51
CA ARG A 73 -2.43 -6.09 -14.94
C ARG A 73 -3.89 -6.24 -14.48
N ILE A 74 -4.20 -5.83 -13.26
CA ILE A 74 -5.56 -5.85 -12.69
C ILE A 74 -6.44 -4.79 -13.38
N SER A 75 -5.87 -3.64 -13.74
CA SER A 75 -6.59 -2.57 -14.45
C SER A 75 -7.13 -3.07 -15.79
N ALA A 76 -6.29 -3.74 -16.60
CA ALA A 76 -6.68 -4.27 -17.92
C ALA A 76 -7.75 -5.38 -17.86
N THR A 77 -7.91 -6.07 -16.73
CA THR A 77 -8.79 -7.26 -16.62
C THR A 77 -9.98 -7.02 -15.71
N HIS A 78 -9.75 -6.68 -14.44
CA HIS A 78 -10.78 -6.54 -13.42
C HIS A 78 -11.43 -5.16 -13.42
N VAL A 79 -10.65 -4.09 -13.54
CA VAL A 79 -11.18 -2.71 -13.51
C VAL A 79 -12.01 -2.44 -14.76
N MET A 80 -11.46 -2.69 -15.95
CA MET A 80 -12.19 -2.49 -17.21
C MET A 80 -13.49 -3.30 -17.27
N LYS A 81 -13.47 -4.56 -16.79
CA LYS A 81 -14.68 -5.37 -16.69
C LYS A 81 -15.67 -4.80 -15.68
N GLY A 82 -15.20 -4.30 -14.54
CA GLY A 82 -16.04 -3.68 -13.51
C GLY A 82 -16.75 -2.43 -14.01
N TRP A 83 -16.04 -1.59 -14.76
CA TRP A 83 -16.61 -0.41 -15.41
C TRP A 83 -17.65 -0.77 -16.47
N ARG A 84 -17.36 -1.71 -17.37
CA ARG A 84 -18.35 -2.19 -18.36
C ARG A 84 -19.61 -2.77 -17.73
N LEU A 85 -19.49 -3.39 -16.56
CA LEU A 85 -20.61 -3.96 -15.83
C LEU A 85 -21.26 -2.98 -14.84
N HIS A 86 -20.78 -1.72 -14.77
CA HIS A 86 -21.17 -0.71 -13.78
C HIS A 86 -21.22 -1.25 -12.34
N TRP A 87 -20.33 -2.19 -12.01
CA TRP A 87 -20.35 -2.90 -10.74
C TRP A 87 -19.22 -2.42 -9.83
N ARG A 88 -19.58 -1.84 -8.68
CA ARG A 88 -18.65 -1.31 -7.66
C ARG A 88 -17.60 -0.35 -8.21
N VAL A 89 -18.00 0.45 -9.20
CA VAL A 89 -17.14 1.43 -9.86
C VAL A 89 -16.58 2.43 -8.86
N ARG A 90 -17.40 2.94 -7.93
CA ARG A 90 -17.00 3.91 -6.90
C ARG A 90 -15.86 3.37 -6.03
N ASP A 91 -16.04 2.18 -5.45
CA ASP A 91 -15.02 1.53 -4.63
C ASP A 91 -13.72 1.29 -5.43
N GLY A 92 -13.85 0.86 -6.70
CA GLY A 92 -12.71 0.62 -7.57
C GLY A 92 -11.92 1.89 -7.90
N VAL A 93 -12.62 2.99 -8.19
CA VAL A 93 -12.01 4.30 -8.43
C VAL A 93 -11.32 4.80 -7.16
N ALA A 94 -11.95 4.65 -5.99
CA ALA A 94 -11.34 5.04 -4.72
C ALA A 94 -10.05 4.25 -4.43
N LEU A 95 -10.00 2.95 -4.76
CA LEU A 95 -8.77 2.15 -4.65
C LEU A 95 -7.67 2.63 -5.61
N LEU A 96 -8.00 2.95 -6.85
CA LEU A 96 -7.01 3.45 -7.82
C LEU A 96 -6.49 4.83 -7.43
N ALA A 97 -7.37 5.73 -6.99
CA ALA A 97 -6.99 7.05 -6.49
C ALA A 97 -6.08 6.93 -5.27
N GLY A 98 -6.38 6.03 -4.33
CA GLY A 98 -5.52 5.79 -3.17
C GLY A 98 -4.15 5.21 -3.55
N LEU A 99 -4.05 4.35 -4.56
CA LEU A 99 -2.75 3.90 -5.08
C LEU A 99 -1.96 5.04 -5.72
N ALA A 100 -2.62 5.94 -6.45
CA ALA A 100 -1.98 7.12 -7.02
C ALA A 100 -1.47 8.07 -5.93
N LEU A 101 -2.26 8.31 -4.88
CA LEU A 101 -1.86 9.10 -3.72
C LEU A 101 -0.68 8.45 -2.97
N LEU A 102 -0.67 7.13 -2.82
CA LEU A 102 0.46 6.40 -2.24
C LEU A 102 1.73 6.55 -3.09
N ALA A 103 1.62 6.40 -4.41
CA ALA A 103 2.76 6.59 -5.31
C ALA A 103 3.29 8.03 -5.24
N LEU A 104 2.41 9.03 -5.24
CA LEU A 104 2.80 10.45 -5.18
C LEU A 104 3.43 10.80 -3.82
N SER A 105 2.80 10.42 -2.72
CA SER A 105 3.35 10.66 -1.37
C SER A 105 4.67 9.91 -1.17
N GLY A 106 4.78 8.66 -1.64
CA GLY A 106 6.03 7.90 -1.60
C GLY A 106 7.15 8.53 -2.44
N TYR A 107 6.84 8.97 -3.66
CA TYR A 107 7.79 9.70 -4.51
C TYR A 107 8.22 11.02 -3.88
N SER A 108 7.27 11.75 -3.28
CA SER A 108 7.56 13.03 -2.65
C SER A 108 8.55 12.93 -1.49
N LEU A 109 8.56 11.83 -0.72
CA LEU A 109 9.53 11.59 0.36
C LEU A 109 10.99 11.71 -0.10
N TYR A 110 11.25 11.39 -1.37
CA TYR A 110 12.59 11.36 -1.95
C TYR A 110 12.90 12.54 -2.85
N TYR A 111 11.89 13.10 -3.54
CA TYR A 111 12.16 13.96 -4.70
C TYR A 111 11.44 15.31 -4.70
N LEU A 112 10.36 15.51 -3.96
CA LEU A 112 9.51 16.71 -4.13
C LEU A 112 9.55 17.68 -2.97
N ILE A 113 9.69 17.19 -1.73
CA ILE A 113 9.61 18.05 -0.53
C ILE A 113 10.98 18.19 0.13
N PRO A 114 11.26 19.33 0.77
CA PRO A 114 12.48 19.50 1.56
C PRO A 114 12.41 18.64 2.83
N ASP A 115 13.59 18.39 3.42
CA ASP A 115 13.75 17.49 4.57
C ASP A 115 12.84 17.85 5.75
N THR A 116 12.55 19.15 5.96
CA THR A 116 11.68 19.64 7.04
C THR A 116 10.24 19.13 6.97
N TRP A 117 9.77 18.72 5.80
CA TRP A 117 8.42 18.16 5.60
C TRP A 117 8.41 16.63 5.50
N ARG A 118 9.58 15.99 5.49
CA ARG A 118 9.72 14.54 5.24
C ARG A 118 8.99 13.71 6.30
N ASP A 119 9.08 14.07 7.58
CA ASP A 119 8.41 13.34 8.67
C ASP A 119 6.89 13.43 8.56
N VAL A 120 6.35 14.63 8.37
CA VAL A 120 4.90 14.85 8.19
C VAL A 120 4.38 14.04 7.02
N ASN A 121 5.10 14.08 5.88
CA ASN A 121 4.71 13.32 4.71
C ASN A 121 4.85 11.80 4.93
N GLY A 122 5.80 11.34 5.75
CA GLY A 122 5.92 9.95 6.16
C GLY A 122 4.69 9.45 6.91
N TRP A 123 4.19 10.25 7.86
CA TRP A 123 2.95 9.96 8.58
C TRP A 123 1.72 9.98 7.66
N VAL A 124 1.62 10.96 6.76
CA VAL A 124 0.54 11.03 5.77
C VAL A 124 0.56 9.80 4.86
N HIS A 125 1.72 9.41 4.34
CA HIS A 125 1.88 8.21 3.51
C HIS A 125 1.45 6.94 4.26
N ALA A 126 1.88 6.77 5.51
CA ALA A 126 1.48 5.64 6.34
C ALA A 126 -0.04 5.61 6.63
N GLY A 127 -0.65 6.77 6.88
CA GLY A 127 -2.08 6.93 7.07
C GLY A 127 -2.88 6.55 5.82
N ILE A 128 -2.49 7.06 4.66
CA ILE A 128 -3.10 6.70 3.36
C ILE A 128 -2.97 5.19 3.12
N GLY A 129 -1.80 4.60 3.42
CA GLY A 129 -1.54 3.18 3.21
C GLY A 129 -2.45 2.30 4.05
N THR A 130 -2.61 2.65 5.33
CA THR A 130 -3.50 1.94 6.26
C THR A 130 -4.96 2.06 5.83
N ALA A 131 -5.41 3.27 5.46
CA ALA A 131 -6.76 3.51 4.96
C ALA A 131 -7.03 2.75 3.65
N TRP A 132 -6.04 2.68 2.75
CA TRP A 132 -6.14 1.94 1.50
C TRP A 132 -6.35 0.44 1.74
N VAL A 133 -5.64 -0.15 2.70
CA VAL A 133 -5.85 -1.56 3.07
C VAL A 133 -7.27 -1.77 3.59
N ALA A 134 -7.77 -0.90 4.47
CA ALA A 134 -9.15 -0.98 4.95
C ALA A 134 -10.17 -0.91 3.79
N LEU A 135 -9.94 -0.02 2.83
CA LEU A 135 -10.76 0.10 1.62
C LEU A 135 -10.70 -1.17 0.75
N LEU A 136 -9.53 -1.79 0.59
CA LEU A 136 -9.39 -3.06 -0.11
C LEU A 136 -10.18 -4.18 0.58
N LEU A 137 -10.11 -4.23 1.92
CA LEU A 137 -10.88 -5.18 2.73
C LEU A 137 -12.39 -4.93 2.64
N PHE A 138 -12.82 -3.71 2.38
CA PHE A 138 -14.22 -3.37 2.09
C PHE A 138 -14.61 -3.76 0.66
N HIS A 139 -13.75 -3.46 -0.32
CA HIS A 139 -13.93 -3.82 -1.73
C HIS A 139 -14.01 -5.34 -1.96
N ARG A 140 -13.34 -6.15 -1.13
CA ARG A 140 -13.42 -7.62 -1.24
C ARG A 140 -14.73 -8.20 -0.69
N ARG A 141 -15.47 -7.48 0.17
CA ARG A 141 -16.67 -8.01 0.83
C ARG A 141 -17.68 -8.43 -0.23
N LYS A 142 -18.26 -9.63 -0.10
CA LYS A 142 -19.40 -10.01 -0.94
C LYS A 142 -20.56 -9.11 -0.56
N THR A 143 -21.16 -8.41 -1.51
CA THR A 143 -22.42 -7.71 -1.27
C THR A 143 -23.46 -8.77 -0.88
N PRO A 144 -24.05 -8.72 0.32
CA PRO A 144 -25.18 -9.57 0.67
C PRO A 144 -26.36 -9.17 -0.22
N GLY A 145 -27.01 -10.13 -0.87
CA GLY A 145 -28.27 -9.89 -1.59
C GLY A 145 -28.13 -9.25 -2.96
N ARG A 146 -28.04 -10.09 -4.00
CA ARG A 146 -28.80 -9.97 -5.26
C ARG A 146 -28.88 -11.37 -5.85
N HIS A 147 -29.83 -12.15 -5.36
CA HIS A 147 -30.37 -13.31 -6.08
C HIS A 147 -30.70 -12.84 -7.51
#